data_AF-A0A353CA33-F1
#
_entry.id   AF-A0A353CA33-F1
#
_cell.length_a   1.000
_cell.length_b   1.000
_cell.length_c   1.000
_cell.angle_alpha   90.00
_cell.angle_beta   90.00
_cell.angle_gamma   90.00
#
_symmetry.space_group_name_H-M   'P 1'
#
loop_
_entity.id
_entity.type
_entity.pdbx_description
1 polymer ?
#
loop_
_entity_poly.entity_id
_entity_poly.type
_entity_poly.pdbx_seq_one_letter_code
_entity_poly.pdbx_strand_id
1 'polypeptide(L)'
;IGWDEILEGGLAPNATVMSWRGMKGGIEAAKSKHDVIMTPTDHVYFDYGQGDPAYEPLNIGSYVPLEKVYSFEPVPPDLTADEAKYVIGGQANLWTEYMKTPSHVEYMAFPRMLALAEVLWTPTNERSFTDFRRRMFSELPRLDKFQVNYRIPEPDGLQNVVTDDDGTSIVLRPAEGTTVHYTTDGSEPDTTSPVYRIPITMWVKKGETATLKTIVVNAAGRKSVVYAATIVNGRMLEPVTLTESKPGVNYEMVVPSTDRVEAPLSLKGETRSVQLNQFAQRIDLKRPFSIQYDGYFRAPADGVYEFQVDSTWDTTVMFGGEMLIDDAGTKDRKVRSAIVPLKAGLHKISLRYNHRGGESTFRFRWGIKGRGLTQAWGGEFVH
;
A
#
# COMPACT_ATOMS: atom_id res chain seq x y z
N ILE A 1 12.89 -1.47 -29.08
CA ILE A 1 12.42 -1.74 -27.70
C ILE A 1 10.92 -1.43 -27.68
N GLY A 2 10.10 -2.31 -27.11
CA GLY A 2 8.68 -2.07 -26.91
C GLY A 2 8.21 -2.61 -25.56
N TRP A 3 7.13 -2.06 -25.02
CA TRP A 3 6.51 -2.57 -23.80
C TRP A 3 6.05 -4.02 -23.95
N ASP A 4 5.94 -4.76 -22.85
CA ASP A 4 5.62 -6.20 -22.86
C ASP A 4 4.30 -6.58 -23.57
N GLU A 5 3.41 -5.63 -23.86
CA GLU A 5 2.27 -5.82 -24.76
C GLU A 5 2.66 -6.33 -26.15
N ILE A 6 3.87 -6.03 -26.65
CA ILE A 6 4.30 -6.52 -27.97
C ILE A 6 4.50 -8.05 -28.03
N LEU A 7 4.41 -8.74 -26.88
CA LEU A 7 4.28 -10.20 -26.84
C LEU A 7 2.96 -10.66 -27.48
N GLU A 8 1.91 -9.85 -27.38
CA GLU A 8 0.58 -10.14 -27.92
C GLU A 8 0.62 -10.12 -29.45
N GLY A 9 0.41 -11.28 -30.09
CA GLY A 9 0.47 -11.42 -31.55
C GLY A 9 1.82 -11.89 -32.10
N GLY A 10 2.81 -12.13 -31.22
CA GLY A 10 4.13 -12.65 -31.58
C GLY A 10 5.19 -11.56 -31.74
N LEU A 11 6.37 -11.80 -31.18
CA LEU A 11 7.49 -10.87 -31.22
C LEU A 11 8.17 -10.82 -32.59
N ALA A 12 8.57 -9.62 -33.02
CA ALA A 12 9.52 -9.49 -34.11
C ALA A 12 10.88 -10.10 -33.69
N PRO A 13 11.62 -10.81 -34.58
CA PRO A 13 12.78 -11.63 -34.19
C PRO A 13 13.90 -10.91 -33.40
N ASN A 14 14.05 -9.60 -33.59
CA ASN A 14 15.11 -8.80 -32.94
C ASN A 14 14.53 -7.77 -31.95
N ALA A 15 13.29 -7.95 -31.49
CA ALA A 15 12.68 -7.05 -30.53
C ALA A 15 13.31 -7.21 -29.14
N THR A 16 13.64 -6.10 -28.49
CA THR A 16 13.89 -6.01 -27.05
C THR A 16 12.60 -5.65 -26.34
N VAL A 17 12.28 -6.34 -25.24
CA VAL A 17 11.06 -6.17 -24.45
C VAL A 17 11.33 -5.36 -23.18
N MET A 18 10.45 -4.41 -22.88
CA MET A 18 10.46 -3.65 -21.63
C MET A 18 9.30 -4.11 -20.74
N SER A 19 9.60 -4.83 -19.66
CA SER A 19 8.58 -5.46 -18.81
C SER A 19 8.09 -4.51 -17.73
N TRP A 20 6.83 -4.09 -17.81
CA TRP A 20 6.26 -3.12 -16.88
C TRP A 20 5.08 -3.65 -16.08
N ARG A 21 4.28 -4.58 -16.62
CA ARG A 21 3.14 -5.23 -15.93
C ARG A 21 3.63 -6.33 -14.97
N GLY A 22 4.60 -5.98 -14.12
CA GLY A 22 5.37 -6.92 -13.29
C GLY A 22 6.52 -7.57 -14.05
N MET A 23 6.98 -8.72 -13.55
CA MET A 23 8.15 -9.43 -14.11
C MET A 23 7.80 -10.48 -15.17
N LYS A 24 6.51 -10.84 -15.28
CA LYS A 24 6.07 -11.99 -16.09
C LYS A 24 6.42 -11.82 -17.58
N GLY A 25 6.17 -10.66 -18.16
CA GLY A 25 6.47 -10.38 -19.57
C GLY A 25 7.96 -10.49 -19.87
N GLY A 26 8.81 -9.96 -18.99
CA GLY A 26 10.26 -10.08 -19.10
C GLY A 26 10.74 -11.53 -18.96
N ILE A 27 10.16 -12.31 -18.05
CA ILE A 27 10.48 -13.74 -17.92
C ILE A 27 10.15 -14.49 -19.23
N GLU A 28 8.98 -14.25 -19.80
CA GLU A 28 8.54 -14.88 -21.05
C GLU A 28 9.43 -14.50 -22.25
N ALA A 29 9.79 -13.21 -22.36
CA ALA A 29 10.68 -12.70 -23.40
C ALA A 29 12.10 -13.29 -23.29
N ALA A 30 12.67 -13.35 -22.07
CA ALA A 30 13.99 -13.92 -21.83
C ALA A 30 14.04 -15.42 -22.15
N LYS A 31 13.00 -16.19 -21.79
CA LYS A 31 12.86 -17.61 -22.17
C LYS A 31 12.76 -17.81 -23.68
N SER A 32 12.24 -16.81 -24.38
CA SER A 32 12.18 -16.75 -25.84
C SER A 32 13.44 -16.15 -26.48
N LYS A 33 14.50 -15.91 -25.70
CA LYS A 33 15.80 -15.39 -26.16
C LYS A 33 15.77 -13.97 -26.74
N HIS A 34 14.83 -13.15 -26.27
CA HIS A 34 14.77 -11.73 -26.55
C HIS A 34 15.41 -10.94 -25.42
N ASP A 35 16.16 -9.88 -25.75
CA ASP A 35 16.68 -8.96 -24.74
C ASP A 35 15.56 -8.29 -23.95
N VAL A 36 15.79 -8.07 -22.65
CA VAL A 36 14.81 -7.56 -21.70
C VAL A 36 15.39 -6.41 -20.88
N ILE A 37 14.59 -5.34 -20.75
CA ILE A 37 14.79 -4.28 -19.77
C ILE A 37 13.67 -4.38 -18.74
N MET A 38 14.02 -4.59 -17.48
CA MET A 38 13.02 -4.73 -16.41
C MET A 38 12.61 -3.38 -15.84
N THR A 39 11.32 -3.05 -15.93
CA THR A 39 10.74 -1.82 -15.40
C THR A 39 9.43 -2.08 -14.63
N PRO A 40 9.35 -3.06 -13.72
CA PRO A 40 8.07 -3.45 -13.10
C PRO A 40 7.46 -2.31 -12.27
N THR A 41 6.15 -2.09 -12.44
CA THR A 41 5.35 -1.13 -11.65
C THR A 41 5.49 -1.29 -10.15
N ASP A 42 5.72 -2.52 -9.69
CA ASP A 42 5.79 -2.82 -8.27
C ASP A 42 7.04 -2.23 -7.58
N HIS A 43 8.11 -1.94 -8.33
CA HIS A 43 9.41 -1.50 -7.76
C HIS A 43 9.95 -0.19 -8.35
N VAL A 44 9.74 0.08 -9.63
CA VAL A 44 10.47 1.15 -10.34
C VAL A 44 9.57 2.10 -11.14
N TYR A 45 8.31 2.26 -10.71
CA TYR A 45 7.43 3.34 -11.16
C TYR A 45 7.48 4.47 -10.14
N PHE A 46 8.25 5.52 -10.44
CA PHE A 46 8.53 6.61 -9.53
C PHE A 46 7.43 7.69 -9.52
N ASP A 47 6.43 7.60 -10.39
CA ASP A 47 5.18 8.36 -10.28
C ASP A 47 4.25 7.86 -9.15
N TYR A 48 4.53 6.67 -8.58
CA TYR A 48 3.78 6.13 -7.45
C TYR A 48 4.19 6.77 -6.12
N GLY A 49 3.25 6.75 -5.17
CA GLY A 49 3.44 7.26 -3.82
C GLY A 49 4.63 6.61 -3.08
N GLN A 50 5.29 7.39 -2.22
CA GLN A 50 6.49 6.97 -1.48
C GLN A 50 6.41 7.22 0.03
N GLY A 51 5.23 7.62 0.53
CA GLY A 51 4.94 7.90 1.93
C GLY A 51 3.44 7.85 2.19
N ASP A 52 3.02 8.36 3.35
CA ASP A 52 1.59 8.44 3.70
C ASP A 52 0.86 9.41 2.77
N PRO A 53 -0.15 8.97 2.00
CA PRO A 53 -0.90 9.84 1.10
C PRO A 53 -1.59 11.03 1.78
N ALA A 54 -1.77 11.01 3.11
CA ALA A 54 -2.28 12.15 3.85
C ALA A 54 -1.32 13.36 3.86
N TYR A 55 -0.02 13.13 3.67
CA TYR A 55 1.02 14.16 3.76
C TYR A 55 1.89 14.28 2.50
N GLU A 56 1.84 13.29 1.61
CA GLU A 56 2.56 13.33 0.34
C GLU A 56 1.82 14.19 -0.72
N PRO A 57 2.55 14.75 -1.69
CA PRO A 57 1.93 15.34 -2.88
C PRO A 57 1.01 14.35 -3.60
N LEU A 58 -0.04 14.88 -4.24
CA LEU A 58 -0.94 14.10 -5.07
C LEU A 58 -0.14 13.32 -6.12
N ASN A 59 -0.38 12.02 -6.16
CA ASN A 59 0.21 11.08 -7.10
C ASN A 59 -0.88 10.11 -7.61
N ILE A 60 -0.52 9.25 -8.56
CA ILE A 60 -1.49 8.34 -9.20
C ILE A 60 -1.97 7.22 -8.27
N GLY A 61 -1.29 7.00 -7.14
CA GLY A 61 -1.57 5.96 -6.15
C GLY A 61 -0.37 5.04 -5.92
N SER A 62 -0.67 3.83 -5.44
CA SER A 62 0.32 2.78 -5.10
C SER A 62 1.36 3.23 -4.06
N TYR A 63 2.27 2.31 -3.70
CA TYR A 63 3.28 2.57 -2.68
C TYR A 63 4.61 1.89 -3.03
N VAL A 64 5.57 2.71 -3.43
CA VAL A 64 6.94 2.33 -3.83
C VAL A 64 7.93 3.20 -3.04
N PRO A 65 8.12 2.90 -1.73
CA PRO A 65 9.09 3.60 -0.89
C PRO A 65 10.53 3.22 -1.26
N LEU A 66 11.50 3.97 -0.74
CA LEU A 66 12.93 3.77 -0.99
C LEU A 66 13.39 2.31 -0.78
N GLU A 67 12.96 1.69 0.32
CA GLU A 67 13.32 0.30 0.65
C GLU A 67 12.81 -0.69 -0.40
N LYS A 68 11.61 -0.47 -0.95
CA LYS A 68 11.02 -1.32 -1.98
C LYS A 68 11.76 -1.19 -3.31
N VAL A 69 12.24 0.01 -3.64
CA VAL A 69 13.13 0.19 -4.81
C VAL A 69 14.43 -0.58 -4.60
N TYR A 70 15.02 -0.49 -3.41
CA TYR A 70 16.29 -1.15 -3.10
C TYR A 70 16.19 -2.68 -3.06
N SER A 71 15.01 -3.24 -2.74
CA SER A 71 14.77 -4.69 -2.77
C SER A 71 14.52 -5.26 -4.17
N PHE A 72 14.58 -4.42 -5.21
CA PHE A 72 14.38 -4.88 -6.59
C PHE A 72 15.52 -5.80 -7.03
N GLU A 73 15.17 -7.00 -7.50
CA GLU A 73 16.10 -7.88 -8.18
C GLU A 73 15.74 -7.96 -9.68
N PRO A 74 16.52 -7.32 -10.57
CA PRO A 74 16.23 -7.28 -12.00
C PRO A 74 16.22 -8.66 -12.67
N VAL A 75 16.99 -9.62 -12.14
CA VAL A 75 17.05 -10.99 -12.67
C VAL A 75 16.18 -11.91 -11.79
N PRO A 76 14.99 -12.34 -12.26
CA PRO A 76 14.11 -13.20 -11.48
C PRO A 76 14.71 -14.59 -11.24
N PRO A 77 14.41 -15.22 -10.09
CA PRO A 77 14.87 -16.59 -9.80
C PRO A 77 14.24 -17.65 -10.72
N ASP A 78 13.16 -17.32 -11.44
CA ASP A 78 12.49 -18.18 -12.42
C ASP A 78 13.26 -18.38 -13.74
N LEU A 79 14.38 -17.67 -13.92
CA LEU A 79 15.27 -17.78 -15.07
C LEU A 79 16.49 -18.65 -14.75
N THR A 80 16.83 -19.53 -15.69
CA THR A 80 18.12 -20.23 -15.67
C THR A 80 19.28 -19.26 -15.92
N ALA A 81 20.51 -19.68 -15.61
CA ALA A 81 21.71 -18.87 -15.85
C ALA A 81 21.90 -18.48 -17.33
N ASP A 82 21.41 -19.29 -18.28
CA ASP A 82 21.47 -18.97 -19.71
C ASP A 82 20.38 -17.99 -20.14
N GLU A 83 19.17 -18.11 -19.59
CA GLU A 83 18.07 -17.17 -19.85
C GLU A 83 18.31 -15.80 -19.19
N ALA A 84 18.94 -15.78 -18.02
CA ALA A 84 19.29 -14.56 -17.30
C ALA A 84 20.18 -13.60 -18.11
N LYS A 85 20.97 -14.12 -19.07
CA LYS A 85 21.82 -13.32 -19.96
C LYS A 85 21.02 -12.37 -20.86
N TYR A 86 19.75 -12.65 -21.10
CA TYR A 86 18.87 -11.78 -21.89
C TYR A 86 18.30 -10.64 -21.07
N VAL A 87 18.41 -10.65 -19.73
CA VAL A 87 18.09 -9.48 -18.92
C VAL A 87 19.27 -8.51 -18.98
N ILE A 88 19.17 -7.53 -19.86
CA ILE A 88 20.27 -6.59 -20.16
C ILE A 88 20.27 -5.34 -19.29
N GLY A 89 19.26 -5.16 -18.42
CA GLY A 89 19.23 -4.08 -17.45
C GLY A 89 17.87 -3.84 -16.82
N GLY A 90 17.78 -2.74 -16.07
CA GLY A 90 16.53 -2.22 -15.53
C GLY A 90 16.48 -0.70 -15.64
N GLN A 91 15.29 -0.13 -15.47
CA GLN A 91 15.05 1.31 -15.58
C GLN A 91 13.87 1.71 -14.68
N ALA A 92 13.93 2.92 -14.10
CA ALA A 92 12.77 3.55 -13.51
C ALA A 92 11.99 4.39 -14.52
N ASN A 93 10.67 4.28 -14.46
CA ASN A 93 9.75 5.10 -15.24
C ASN A 93 9.17 6.19 -14.36
N LEU A 94 8.92 7.37 -14.94
CA LEU A 94 8.35 8.51 -14.25
C LEU A 94 7.33 9.19 -15.16
N TRP A 95 6.07 8.81 -14.99
CA TRP A 95 4.93 9.36 -15.73
C TRP A 95 4.42 10.64 -15.07
N THR A 96 4.23 11.70 -15.85
CA THR A 96 4.12 13.06 -15.30
C THR A 96 2.69 13.60 -15.15
N GLU A 97 1.65 12.75 -15.14
CA GLU A 97 0.24 13.15 -15.07
C GLU A 97 -0.05 14.06 -13.88
N TYR A 98 0.59 13.80 -12.74
CA TYR A 98 0.41 14.56 -11.49
C TYR A 98 1.63 15.44 -11.13
N MET A 99 2.65 15.50 -11.99
CA MET A 99 3.88 16.25 -11.77
C MET A 99 3.98 17.45 -12.71
N LYS A 100 3.40 18.58 -12.28
CA LYS A 100 3.28 19.80 -13.10
C LYS A 100 4.58 20.61 -13.24
N THR A 101 5.61 20.32 -12.46
CA THR A 101 6.86 21.09 -12.44
C THR A 101 8.09 20.17 -12.39
N PRO A 102 9.25 20.59 -12.93
CA PRO A 102 10.50 19.84 -12.79
C PRO A 102 10.88 19.56 -11.34
N SER A 103 10.64 20.52 -10.44
CA SER A 103 10.89 20.36 -9.00
C SER A 103 10.05 19.23 -8.37
N HIS A 104 8.83 18.98 -8.86
CA HIS A 104 8.04 17.83 -8.42
C HIS A 104 8.56 16.52 -9.01
N VAL A 105 9.04 16.52 -10.26
CA VAL A 105 9.72 15.36 -10.86
C VAL A 105 10.96 14.98 -10.04
N GLU A 106 11.77 15.95 -9.62
CA GLU A 106 12.93 15.71 -8.75
C GLU A 106 12.54 15.12 -7.39
N TYR A 107 11.46 15.61 -6.78
CA TYR A 107 10.94 15.10 -5.51
C TYR A 107 10.51 13.63 -5.62
N MET A 108 9.88 13.27 -6.73
CA MET A 108 9.45 11.90 -6.97
C MET A 108 10.64 11.00 -7.37
N ALA A 109 11.64 11.51 -8.09
CA ALA A 109 12.79 10.73 -8.51
C ALA A 109 13.81 10.47 -7.39
N PHE A 110 14.12 11.48 -6.57
CA PHE A 110 15.22 11.40 -5.59
C PHE A 110 14.69 11.34 -4.14
N PRO A 111 15.29 10.49 -3.28
CA PRO A 111 16.52 9.72 -3.49
C PRO A 111 16.30 8.29 -4.06
N ARG A 112 15.10 7.91 -4.50
CA ARG A 112 14.82 6.57 -5.07
C ARG A 112 15.73 6.20 -6.24
N MET A 113 16.12 7.18 -7.06
CA MET A 113 17.09 6.98 -8.14
C MET A 113 18.48 6.54 -7.64
N LEU A 114 18.91 6.98 -6.44
CA LEU A 114 20.16 6.51 -5.84
C LEU A 114 20.07 5.03 -5.45
N ALA A 115 18.92 4.60 -4.94
CA ALA A 115 18.68 3.18 -4.63
C ALA A 115 18.72 2.33 -5.90
N LEU A 116 18.01 2.75 -6.96
CA LEU A 116 18.02 2.03 -8.21
C LEU A 116 19.42 1.97 -8.84
N ALA A 117 20.18 3.07 -8.78
CA ALA A 117 21.56 3.08 -9.29
C ALA A 117 22.43 2.03 -8.60
N GLU A 118 22.31 1.87 -7.28
CA GLU A 118 23.04 0.83 -6.55
C GLU A 118 22.53 -0.59 -6.89
N VAL A 119 21.22 -0.78 -7.00
CA VAL A 119 20.62 -2.05 -7.43
C VAL A 119 21.13 -2.50 -8.79
N LEU A 120 21.26 -1.59 -9.76
CA LEU A 120 21.68 -1.94 -11.12
C LEU A 120 23.21 -2.08 -11.27
N TRP A 121 23.99 -1.54 -10.34
CA TRP A 121 25.44 -1.49 -10.45
C TRP A 121 26.17 -2.47 -9.52
N THR A 122 25.68 -2.64 -8.29
CA THR A 122 26.36 -3.39 -7.24
C THR A 122 25.89 -4.86 -7.25
N PRO A 123 26.80 -5.85 -7.13
CA PRO A 123 26.43 -7.26 -7.00
C PRO A 123 25.49 -7.51 -5.82
N THR A 124 24.48 -8.38 -5.99
CA THR A 124 23.44 -8.64 -4.98
C THR A 124 24.00 -9.06 -3.61
N ASN A 125 25.09 -9.84 -3.58
CA ASN A 125 25.73 -10.31 -2.34
C ASN A 125 26.51 -9.21 -1.58
N GLU A 126 26.67 -8.02 -2.15
CA GLU A 126 27.33 -6.87 -1.54
C GLU A 126 26.33 -5.78 -1.13
N ARG A 127 25.05 -5.93 -1.49
CA ARG A 127 24.00 -4.97 -1.15
C ARG A 127 23.59 -5.10 0.31
N SER A 128 23.37 -3.96 0.96
CA SER A 128 22.82 -3.87 2.31
C SER A 128 22.02 -2.58 2.44
N PHE A 129 20.71 -2.69 2.65
CA PHE A 129 19.85 -1.52 2.72
C PHE A 129 20.24 -0.58 3.88
N THR A 130 20.67 -1.14 5.01
CA THR A 130 21.14 -0.36 6.16
C THR A 130 22.41 0.43 5.82
N ASP A 131 23.39 -0.19 5.15
CA ASP A 131 24.60 0.53 4.72
C ASP A 131 24.31 1.55 3.62
N PHE A 132 23.51 1.17 2.62
CA PHE A 132 23.04 2.06 1.56
C PHE A 132 22.38 3.31 2.15
N ARG A 133 21.44 3.15 3.07
CA ARG A 133 20.72 4.28 3.69
C ARG A 133 21.68 5.23 4.40
N ARG A 134 22.65 4.68 5.14
CA ARG A 134 23.70 5.48 5.80
C ARG A 134 24.51 6.28 4.78
N ARG A 135 24.99 5.65 3.69
CA ARG A 135 25.74 6.33 2.62
C ARG A 135 24.89 7.34 1.86
N MET A 136 23.63 7.01 1.57
CA MET A 136 22.66 7.88 0.91
C MET A 136 22.46 9.17 1.70
N PHE A 137 22.32 9.10 3.03
CA PHE A 137 22.24 10.28 3.87
C PHE A 137 23.48 11.18 3.75
N SER A 138 24.68 10.61 3.64
CA SER A 138 25.91 11.38 3.40
C SER A 138 25.99 12.02 2.00
N GLU A 139 25.24 11.50 1.01
CA GLU A 139 25.16 12.07 -0.35
C GLU A 139 24.10 13.16 -0.50
N LEU A 140 23.10 13.24 0.40
CA LEU A 140 22.05 14.27 0.31
C LEU A 140 22.59 15.72 0.29
N PRO A 141 23.62 16.10 1.07
CA PRO A 141 24.23 17.43 0.96
C PRO A 141 24.80 17.74 -0.44
N ARG A 142 25.19 16.72 -1.21
CA ARG A 142 25.60 16.91 -2.60
C ARG A 142 24.41 17.26 -3.48
N LEU A 143 23.25 16.62 -3.28
CA LEU A 143 22.01 16.99 -3.97
C LEU A 143 21.56 18.41 -3.61
N ASP A 144 21.71 18.82 -2.34
CA ASP A 144 21.45 20.21 -1.93
C ASP A 144 22.36 21.22 -2.66
N LYS A 145 23.66 20.91 -2.83
CA LYS A 145 24.59 21.76 -3.60
C LYS A 145 24.20 21.89 -5.08
N PHE A 146 23.64 20.83 -5.67
CA PHE A 146 23.09 20.84 -7.02
C PHE A 146 21.66 21.39 -7.09
N GLN A 147 21.10 21.82 -5.96
CA GLN A 147 19.74 22.36 -5.85
C GLN A 147 18.64 21.40 -6.33
N VAL A 148 18.87 20.08 -6.20
CA VAL A 148 17.87 19.06 -6.55
C VAL A 148 16.80 19.03 -5.46
N ASN A 149 15.53 19.15 -5.84
CA ASN A 149 14.41 19.09 -4.90
C ASN A 149 14.03 17.66 -4.48
N TYR A 150 15.00 16.88 -3.99
CA TYR A 150 14.75 15.52 -3.51
C TYR A 150 13.80 15.48 -2.31
N ARG A 151 13.07 14.37 -2.13
CA ARG A 151 12.28 14.11 -0.91
C ARG A 151 13.23 13.83 0.26
N ILE A 152 13.27 14.73 1.25
CA ILE A 152 14.04 14.52 2.48
C ILE A 152 13.52 13.26 3.18
N PRO A 153 14.32 12.22 3.46
CA PRO A 153 13.79 10.99 4.04
C PRO A 153 13.41 11.13 5.52
N GLU A 154 12.48 10.30 5.95
CA GLU A 154 12.05 10.16 7.34
C GLU A 154 13.18 9.66 8.27
N PRO A 155 13.15 10.02 9.57
CA PRO A 155 14.10 9.49 10.54
C PRO A 155 13.80 8.02 10.79
N ASP A 156 14.84 7.22 11.01
CA ASP A 156 14.64 5.78 11.13
C ASP A 156 14.26 5.35 12.55
N GLY A 157 13.46 4.29 12.67
CA GLY A 157 12.71 3.98 13.88
C GLY A 157 11.32 4.63 13.99
N LEU A 158 10.94 5.53 13.07
CA LEU A 158 9.56 6.01 12.98
C LEU A 158 8.66 4.95 12.32
N GLN A 159 7.86 4.26 13.12
CA GLN A 159 6.97 3.20 12.67
C GLN A 159 5.71 3.11 13.52
N ASN A 160 4.64 2.52 12.98
CA ASN A 160 3.44 2.21 13.77
C ASN A 160 3.81 1.21 14.88
N VAL A 161 3.28 1.41 16.07
CA VAL A 161 3.56 0.57 17.25
C VAL A 161 2.26 0.05 17.82
N VAL A 162 2.29 -1.22 18.23
CA VAL A 162 1.22 -1.86 19.00
C VAL A 162 1.84 -2.24 20.35
N THR A 163 1.24 -1.78 21.44
CA THR A 163 1.73 -1.98 22.81
C THR A 163 0.58 -2.44 23.70
N ASP A 164 0.81 -3.31 24.68
CA ASP A 164 -0.19 -3.65 25.72
C ASP A 164 0.15 -2.95 27.06
N ASP A 165 1.10 -2.03 27.03
CA ASP A 165 1.54 -1.19 28.15
C ASP A 165 0.96 0.23 28.02
N ASP A 166 0.76 0.91 29.15
CA ASP A 166 0.24 2.30 29.21
C ASP A 166 1.11 3.33 28.50
N GLY A 167 2.38 3.00 28.24
CA GLY A 167 3.28 3.83 27.45
C GLY A 167 4.32 3.02 26.68
N THR A 168 4.77 3.58 25.56
CA THR A 168 5.82 2.98 24.73
C THR A 168 6.90 4.01 24.41
N SER A 169 8.16 3.58 24.34
CA SER A 169 9.30 4.44 24.01
C SER A 169 9.62 4.36 22.52
N ILE A 170 9.58 5.51 21.85
CA ILE A 170 9.91 5.65 20.43
C ILE A 170 11.34 6.20 20.31
N VAL A 171 12.22 5.39 19.71
CA VAL A 171 13.60 5.78 19.42
C VAL A 171 13.72 6.13 17.95
N LEU A 172 14.02 7.39 17.67
CA LEU A 172 14.32 7.88 16.33
C LEU A 172 15.83 7.98 16.10
N ARG A 173 16.25 7.74 14.87
CA ARG A 173 17.62 7.91 14.37
C ARG A 173 17.59 8.90 13.20
N PRO A 174 17.71 10.21 13.48
CA PRO A 174 17.86 11.23 12.45
C PRO A 174 19.12 11.01 11.62
N ALA A 175 19.07 11.37 10.35
CA ALA A 175 20.26 11.43 9.53
C ALA A 175 21.24 12.49 10.06
N GLU A 176 22.54 12.27 9.86
CA GLU A 176 23.57 13.25 10.21
C GLU A 176 23.29 14.59 9.52
N GLY A 177 23.44 15.69 10.25
CA GLY A 177 23.17 17.05 9.74
C GLY A 177 21.69 17.39 9.57
N THR A 178 20.76 16.58 10.11
CA THR A 178 19.32 16.88 10.14
C THR A 178 18.80 17.13 11.56
N THR A 179 17.72 17.90 11.66
CA THR A 179 16.98 18.15 12.90
C THR A 179 15.57 17.60 12.77
N VAL A 180 15.12 16.81 13.74
CA VAL A 180 13.75 16.29 13.77
C VAL A 180 12.93 17.09 14.77
N HIS A 181 11.82 17.66 14.31
CA HIS A 181 10.80 18.26 15.16
C HIS A 181 9.60 17.34 15.25
N TYR A 182 8.90 17.33 16.38
CA TYR A 182 7.79 16.40 16.60
C TYR A 182 6.66 16.94 17.47
N THR A 183 5.51 16.29 17.37
CA THR A 183 4.31 16.49 18.20
C THR A 183 3.71 15.12 18.56
N THR A 184 3.19 14.99 19.78
CA THR A 184 2.64 13.73 20.32
C THR A 184 1.12 13.76 20.48
N ASP A 185 0.50 14.92 20.27
CA ASP A 185 -0.94 15.15 20.41
C ASP A 185 -1.68 15.11 19.05
N GLY A 186 -0.95 14.81 17.97
CA GLY A 186 -1.47 14.77 16.61
C GLY A 186 -1.56 16.11 15.89
N SER A 187 -1.17 17.24 16.53
CA SER A 187 -1.02 18.53 15.85
C SER A 187 0.11 18.48 14.80
N GLU A 188 0.08 19.33 13.77
CA GLU A 188 1.14 19.35 12.76
C GLU A 188 2.42 19.99 13.34
N PRO A 189 3.58 19.29 13.26
CA PRO A 189 4.83 19.85 13.74
C PRO A 189 5.41 20.87 12.76
N ASP A 190 6.08 21.87 13.30
CA ASP A 190 6.82 22.90 12.58
C ASP A 190 8.21 23.14 13.20
N THR A 191 8.93 24.14 12.72
CA THR A 191 10.28 24.47 13.23
C THR A 191 10.29 25.08 14.63
N THR A 192 9.13 25.39 15.20
CA THR A 192 8.97 25.86 16.58
C THR A 192 8.60 24.72 17.54
N SER A 193 8.20 23.57 17.00
CA SER A 193 7.88 22.38 17.77
C SER A 193 9.13 21.78 18.44
N PRO A 194 8.98 20.99 19.52
CA PRO A 194 10.09 20.36 20.22
C PRO A 194 11.04 19.59 19.30
N VAL A 195 12.34 19.74 19.54
CA VAL A 195 13.40 19.01 18.82
C VAL A 195 13.64 17.66 19.50
N TYR A 196 13.68 16.59 18.71
CA TYR A 196 14.04 15.26 19.18
C TYR A 196 15.52 15.23 19.63
N ARG A 197 15.74 14.86 20.89
CA ARG A 197 17.09 14.71 21.49
C ARG A 197 17.26 13.41 22.28
N ILE A 198 16.16 12.88 22.80
CA ILE A 198 16.08 11.66 23.59
C ILE A 198 14.83 10.88 23.16
N PRO A 199 14.75 9.56 23.44
CA PRO A 199 13.56 8.76 23.12
C PRO A 199 12.26 9.40 23.63
N ILE A 200 11.21 9.32 22.81
CA ILE A 200 9.90 9.92 23.09
C ILE A 200 9.04 8.86 23.78
N THR A 201 8.49 9.16 24.94
CA THR A 201 7.48 8.30 25.58
C THR A 201 6.09 8.69 25.08
N MET A 202 5.40 7.75 24.43
CA MET A 202 4.01 7.90 24.00
C MET A 202 3.11 7.20 25.01
N TRP A 203 2.25 7.98 25.69
CA TRP A 203 1.25 7.47 26.63
C TRP A 203 -0.08 7.30 25.91
N VAL A 204 -0.65 6.10 25.93
CA VAL A 204 -1.90 5.77 25.24
C VAL A 204 -2.71 4.87 26.14
N LYS A 205 -3.96 5.20 26.43
CA LYS A 205 -4.81 4.35 27.28
C LYS A 205 -5.20 3.09 26.52
N LYS A 206 -5.46 2.01 27.25
CA LYS A 206 -5.92 0.74 26.67
C LYS A 206 -7.14 0.93 25.77
N GLY A 207 -7.06 0.41 24.54
CA GLY A 207 -8.10 0.54 23.52
C GLY A 207 -8.10 1.87 22.75
N GLU A 208 -7.23 2.82 23.11
CA GLU A 208 -7.06 4.08 22.40
C GLU A 208 -5.87 4.05 21.43
N THR A 209 -5.77 5.11 20.64
CA THR A 209 -4.67 5.33 19.71
C THR A 209 -4.13 6.75 19.82
N ALA A 210 -2.85 6.92 19.55
CA ALA A 210 -2.20 8.23 19.46
C ALA A 210 -1.38 8.32 18.17
N THR A 211 -1.09 9.54 17.74
CA THR A 211 -0.27 9.78 16.54
C THR A 211 0.94 10.62 16.91
N LEU A 212 2.13 10.07 16.69
CA LEU A 212 3.38 10.81 16.68
C LEU A 212 3.55 11.40 15.28
N LYS A 213 3.69 12.71 15.16
CA LYS A 213 4.03 13.37 13.90
C LYS A 213 5.42 13.98 13.97
N THR A 214 6.13 13.97 12.86
CA THR A 214 7.48 14.57 12.75
C THR A 214 7.66 15.33 11.44
N ILE A 215 8.57 16.30 11.45
CA ILE A 215 9.22 16.82 10.24
C ILE A 215 10.74 16.74 10.40
N VAL A 216 11.45 16.64 9.28
CA VAL A 216 12.90 16.69 9.21
C VAL A 216 13.32 18.00 8.54
N VAL A 217 14.26 18.69 9.15
CA VAL A 217 14.91 19.88 8.60
C VAL A 217 16.35 19.52 8.26
N ASN A 218 16.74 19.65 6.98
CA ASN A 218 18.11 19.37 6.56
C ASN A 218 19.05 20.56 6.84
N ALA A 219 20.36 20.37 6.65
CA ALA A 219 21.36 21.41 6.85
C ALA A 219 21.16 22.67 5.98
N ALA A 220 20.48 22.54 4.83
CA ALA A 220 20.11 23.64 3.97
C ALA A 220 18.83 24.39 4.40
N GLY A 221 18.20 23.98 5.51
CA GLY A 221 16.96 24.57 6.02
C GLY A 221 15.68 24.13 5.28
N ARG A 222 15.78 23.18 4.34
CA ARG A 222 14.60 22.60 3.68
C ARG A 222 13.87 21.66 4.65
N LYS A 223 12.55 21.67 4.57
CA LYS A 223 11.66 20.86 5.40
C LYS A 223 11.13 19.67 4.60
N SER A 224 11.03 18.51 5.23
CA SER A 224 10.30 17.36 4.68
C SER A 224 8.79 17.61 4.69
N VAL A 225 8.03 16.70 4.07
CA VAL A 225 6.61 16.51 4.41
C VAL A 225 6.48 16.05 5.86
N VAL A 226 5.26 16.07 6.39
CA VAL A 226 4.97 15.48 7.69
C VAL A 226 5.05 13.95 7.59
N TYR A 227 5.73 13.33 8.55
CA TYR A 227 5.69 11.89 8.77
C TYR A 227 4.87 11.57 10.00
N ALA A 228 4.14 10.46 9.96
CA ALA A 228 3.29 10.03 11.07
C ALA A 228 3.52 8.56 11.41
N ALA A 229 3.42 8.26 12.70
CA ALA A 229 3.34 6.91 13.24
C ALA A 229 2.13 6.81 14.15
N THR A 230 1.34 5.74 13.98
CA THR A 230 0.20 5.41 14.82
C THR A 230 0.64 4.47 15.94
N ILE A 231 0.37 4.86 17.17
CA ILE A 231 0.58 4.04 18.36
C ILE A 231 -0.80 3.53 18.80
N VAL A 232 -0.95 2.22 18.89
CA VAL A 232 -2.16 1.55 19.36
C VAL A 232 -1.86 0.87 20.68
N ASN A 233 -2.63 1.18 21.73
CA ASN A 233 -2.58 0.40 22.97
C ASN A 233 -3.60 -0.75 22.87
N GLY A 234 -3.11 -1.94 22.55
CA GLY A 234 -3.86 -3.17 22.40
C GLY A 234 -2.96 -4.31 21.96
N ARG A 235 -3.58 -5.38 21.44
CA ARG A 235 -2.86 -6.55 20.93
C ARG A 235 -3.09 -6.71 19.44
N MET A 236 -2.10 -7.27 18.76
CA MET A 236 -2.30 -7.77 17.40
C MET A 236 -3.23 -8.98 17.44
N LEU A 237 -4.20 -9.02 16.54
CA LEU A 237 -5.02 -10.21 16.35
C LEU A 237 -4.14 -11.34 15.78
N GLU A 238 -4.28 -12.52 16.35
CA GLU A 238 -3.57 -13.73 15.92
C GLU A 238 -4.24 -14.34 14.68
N PRO A 239 -3.46 -14.89 13.74
CA PRO A 239 -4.03 -15.50 12.54
C PRO A 239 -4.67 -16.86 12.88
N VAL A 240 -5.60 -17.28 12.05
CA VAL A 240 -6.17 -18.63 12.09
C VAL A 240 -5.47 -19.54 11.08
N THR A 241 -5.41 -20.83 11.39
CA THR A 241 -5.00 -21.87 10.43
C THR A 241 -6.24 -22.56 9.87
N LEU A 242 -6.29 -22.70 8.55
CA LEU A 242 -7.34 -23.46 7.87
C LEU A 242 -6.77 -24.79 7.39
N THR A 243 -7.54 -25.87 7.55
CA THR A 243 -7.17 -27.19 7.03
C THR A 243 -7.19 -27.22 5.51
N GLU A 244 -8.18 -26.55 4.92
CA GLU A 244 -8.32 -26.33 3.49
C GLU A 244 -8.81 -24.90 3.26
N SER A 245 -8.45 -24.32 2.11
CA SER A 245 -8.92 -22.98 1.75
C SER A 245 -9.00 -22.84 0.23
N LYS A 246 -10.04 -22.16 -0.26
CA LYS A 246 -10.17 -21.80 -1.68
C LYS A 246 -10.02 -20.28 -1.87
N PRO A 247 -9.45 -19.81 -3.00
CA PRO A 247 -9.43 -18.38 -3.30
C PRO A 247 -10.84 -17.78 -3.39
N GLY A 248 -11.03 -16.62 -2.77
CA GLY A 248 -12.30 -15.88 -2.79
C GLY A 248 -13.06 -15.92 -1.46
N VAL A 249 -14.36 -15.67 -1.51
CA VAL A 249 -15.28 -15.60 -0.37
C VAL A 249 -16.55 -16.38 -0.64
N ASN A 250 -17.24 -16.79 0.42
CA ASN A 250 -18.64 -17.17 0.35
C ASN A 250 -19.50 -15.90 0.29
N TYR A 251 -20.62 -15.93 -0.42
CA TYR A 251 -21.61 -14.86 -0.41
C TYR A 251 -23.02 -15.37 -0.15
N GLU A 252 -23.80 -14.54 0.53
CA GLU A 252 -25.25 -14.65 0.65
C GLU A 252 -25.89 -13.32 0.27
N MET A 253 -26.76 -13.35 -0.73
CA MET A 253 -27.47 -12.19 -1.23
C MET A 253 -28.98 -12.41 -1.15
N VAL A 254 -29.70 -11.38 -0.73
CA VAL A 254 -31.16 -11.36 -0.66
C VAL A 254 -31.67 -10.13 -1.40
N VAL A 255 -32.56 -10.35 -2.37
CA VAL A 255 -33.31 -9.29 -3.05
C VAL A 255 -34.75 -9.36 -2.55
N PRO A 256 -35.24 -8.35 -1.81
CA PRO A 256 -36.61 -8.32 -1.35
C PRO A 256 -37.57 -8.29 -2.54
N SER A 257 -38.68 -9.02 -2.40
CA SER A 257 -39.78 -8.95 -3.36
C SER A 257 -40.50 -7.61 -3.25
N THR A 258 -40.90 -7.05 -4.39
CA THR A 258 -41.80 -5.89 -4.46
C THR A 258 -43.27 -6.29 -4.26
N ASP A 259 -43.59 -7.56 -4.46
CA ASP A 259 -44.93 -8.11 -4.37
C ASP A 259 -45.10 -8.94 -3.08
N ARG A 260 -46.17 -8.68 -2.33
CA ARG A 260 -46.43 -9.35 -1.04
C ARG A 260 -46.66 -10.87 -1.14
N VAL A 261 -46.79 -11.40 -2.36
CA VAL A 261 -47.08 -12.81 -2.63
C VAL A 261 -45.83 -13.56 -3.11
N GLU A 262 -44.87 -12.86 -3.73
CA GLU A 262 -43.64 -13.48 -4.21
C GLU A 262 -42.59 -13.53 -3.10
N ALA A 263 -41.93 -14.67 -2.98
CA ALA A 263 -40.83 -14.83 -2.02
C ALA A 263 -39.62 -13.99 -2.47
N PRO A 264 -38.83 -13.43 -1.52
CA PRO A 264 -37.57 -12.79 -1.84
C PRO A 264 -36.64 -13.73 -2.62
N LEU A 265 -35.91 -13.19 -3.60
CA LEU A 265 -34.85 -13.95 -4.26
C LEU A 265 -33.68 -14.08 -3.29
N SER A 266 -33.23 -15.32 -3.05
CA SER A 266 -32.03 -15.62 -2.27
C SER A 266 -31.00 -16.31 -3.15
N LEU A 267 -29.79 -15.75 -3.19
CA LEU A 267 -28.64 -16.30 -3.91
C LEU A 267 -27.54 -16.59 -2.89
N LYS A 268 -26.94 -17.78 -2.98
CA LYS A 268 -25.77 -18.16 -2.17
C LYS A 268 -24.73 -18.83 -3.06
N GLY A 269 -23.46 -18.71 -2.71
CA GLY A 269 -22.39 -19.42 -3.40
C GLY A 269 -21.00 -18.91 -3.05
N GLU A 270 -20.03 -19.31 -3.87
CA GLU A 270 -18.63 -18.89 -3.78
C GLU A 270 -18.33 -17.86 -4.87
N THR A 271 -17.46 -16.89 -4.60
CA THR A 271 -16.97 -15.94 -5.61
C THR A 271 -15.53 -15.51 -5.35
N ARG A 272 -14.79 -15.18 -6.42
CA ARG A 272 -13.42 -14.64 -6.35
C ARG A 272 -13.37 -13.12 -6.29
N SER A 273 -14.50 -12.44 -6.11
CA SER A 273 -14.56 -10.98 -6.09
C SER A 273 -15.60 -10.47 -5.09
N VAL A 274 -15.32 -9.33 -4.48
CA VAL A 274 -16.28 -8.58 -3.63
C VAL A 274 -16.94 -7.42 -4.38
N GLN A 275 -16.70 -7.29 -5.69
CA GLN A 275 -17.27 -6.24 -6.53
C GLN A 275 -18.73 -6.54 -6.91
N LEU A 276 -19.62 -5.56 -6.83
CA LEU A 276 -21.05 -5.78 -7.09
C LEU A 276 -21.38 -6.06 -8.56
N ASN A 277 -20.58 -5.56 -9.50
CA ASN A 277 -20.83 -5.66 -10.94
C ASN A 277 -20.95 -7.11 -11.44
N GLN A 278 -20.35 -8.08 -10.75
CA GLN A 278 -20.49 -9.51 -11.06
C GLN A 278 -21.95 -10.00 -10.99
N PHE A 279 -22.82 -9.32 -10.25
CA PHE A 279 -24.22 -9.67 -10.08
C PHE A 279 -25.16 -8.93 -11.04
N ALA A 280 -24.65 -7.99 -11.85
CA ALA A 280 -25.47 -7.13 -12.71
C ALA A 280 -26.27 -7.89 -13.79
N GLN A 281 -25.87 -9.12 -14.12
CA GLN A 281 -26.61 -9.99 -15.04
C GLN A 281 -27.70 -10.82 -14.34
N ARG A 282 -27.65 -10.93 -13.01
CA ARG A 282 -28.57 -11.77 -12.21
C ARG A 282 -29.63 -10.94 -11.49
N ILE A 283 -29.29 -9.69 -11.12
CA ILE A 283 -30.18 -8.78 -10.41
C ILE A 283 -30.05 -7.34 -10.94
N ASP A 284 -31.09 -6.55 -10.74
CA ASP A 284 -31.03 -5.10 -10.94
C ASP A 284 -30.37 -4.43 -9.72
N LEU A 285 -29.11 -4.03 -9.89
CA LEU A 285 -28.30 -3.39 -8.85
C LEU A 285 -28.81 -1.99 -8.45
N LYS A 286 -29.89 -1.48 -9.07
CA LYS A 286 -30.59 -0.26 -8.67
C LYS A 286 -31.76 -0.49 -7.73
N ARG A 287 -32.20 -1.74 -7.57
CA ARG A 287 -33.26 -2.13 -6.63
C ARG A 287 -32.64 -2.50 -5.28
N PRO A 288 -33.39 -2.40 -4.17
CA PRO A 288 -32.90 -2.82 -2.86
C PRO A 288 -32.37 -4.26 -2.88
N PHE A 289 -31.28 -4.52 -2.17
CA PHE A 289 -30.74 -5.85 -1.91
C PHE A 289 -29.82 -5.81 -0.68
N SER A 290 -29.58 -6.96 -0.05
CA SER A 290 -28.47 -7.11 0.89
C SER A 290 -27.50 -8.16 0.38
N ILE A 291 -26.21 -7.94 0.57
CA ILE A 291 -25.18 -8.94 0.33
C ILE A 291 -24.24 -9.02 1.53
N GLN A 292 -23.90 -10.24 1.91
CA GLN A 292 -22.87 -10.55 2.87
C GLN A 292 -21.80 -11.40 2.18
N TYR A 293 -20.54 -11.07 2.43
CA TYR A 293 -19.38 -11.85 2.04
C TYR A 293 -18.68 -12.34 3.31
N ASP A 294 -18.40 -13.64 3.38
CA ASP A 294 -17.71 -14.27 4.50
C ASP A 294 -16.48 -15.04 4.00
N GLY A 295 -15.38 -14.88 4.73
CA GLY A 295 -14.14 -15.59 4.45
C GLY A 295 -13.04 -15.15 5.40
N TYR A 296 -11.82 -15.16 4.88
CA TYR A 296 -10.60 -14.81 5.60
C TYR A 296 -9.77 -13.86 4.74
N PHE A 297 -9.41 -12.73 5.32
CA PHE A 297 -8.46 -11.79 4.76
C PHE A 297 -7.02 -12.26 5.04
N ARG A 298 -6.16 -12.22 4.02
CA ARG A 298 -4.73 -12.53 4.15
C ARG A 298 -3.93 -11.26 4.43
N ALA A 299 -3.49 -11.11 5.68
CA ALA A 299 -2.50 -10.10 6.07
C ALA A 299 -1.09 -10.55 5.64
N PRO A 300 -0.43 -9.87 4.69
CA PRO A 300 0.89 -10.29 4.20
C PRO A 300 2.03 -10.11 5.21
N ALA A 301 1.86 -9.22 6.19
CA ALA A 301 2.85 -8.91 7.21
C ALA A 301 2.19 -8.48 8.52
N ASP A 302 2.93 -8.50 9.62
CA ASP A 302 2.51 -7.85 10.87
C ASP A 302 2.33 -6.35 10.65
N GLY A 303 1.30 -5.75 11.26
CA GLY A 303 1.13 -4.30 11.20
C GLY A 303 -0.20 -3.77 11.71
N VAL A 304 -0.31 -2.44 11.72
CA VAL A 304 -1.58 -1.74 11.91
C VAL A 304 -2.23 -1.56 10.54
N TYR A 305 -3.31 -2.30 10.28
CA TYR A 305 -4.04 -2.25 9.03
C TYR A 305 -5.12 -1.19 9.10
N GLU A 306 -5.33 -0.44 8.02
CA GLU A 306 -6.45 0.44 7.81
C GLU A 306 -7.39 -0.19 6.78
N PHE A 307 -8.66 -0.30 7.14
CA PHE A 307 -9.73 -0.75 6.26
C PHE A 307 -10.67 0.42 6.01
N GLN A 308 -11.07 0.59 4.77
CA GLN A 308 -11.95 1.66 4.33
C GLN A 308 -13.10 1.10 3.50
N VAL A 309 -14.29 1.61 3.77
CA VAL A 309 -15.47 1.40 2.94
C VAL A 309 -15.93 2.75 2.40
N ASP A 310 -16.15 2.80 1.09
CA ASP A 310 -16.89 3.86 0.42
C ASP A 310 -18.17 3.24 -0.17
N SER A 311 -19.30 3.48 0.50
CA SER A 311 -20.60 2.88 0.15
C SER A 311 -21.74 3.89 0.13
N THR A 312 -22.75 3.66 -0.73
CA THR A 312 -23.94 4.54 -0.79
C THR A 312 -24.93 4.30 0.35
N TRP A 313 -24.90 3.12 0.96
CA TRP A 313 -25.81 2.71 2.02
C TRP A 313 -25.08 1.89 3.10
N ASP A 314 -25.85 1.38 4.06
CA ASP A 314 -25.40 0.63 5.23
C ASP A 314 -24.34 -0.42 4.89
N THR A 315 -23.18 -0.28 5.51
CA THR A 315 -22.13 -1.30 5.48
C THR A 315 -21.70 -1.65 6.89
N THR A 316 -21.48 -2.93 7.13
CA THR A 316 -20.73 -3.38 8.30
C THR A 316 -19.52 -4.21 7.89
N VAL A 317 -18.44 -4.06 8.64
CA VAL A 317 -17.21 -4.84 8.50
C VAL A 317 -16.88 -5.45 9.86
N MET A 318 -16.70 -6.76 9.89
CA MET A 318 -16.28 -7.48 11.08
C MET A 318 -14.94 -8.17 10.87
N PHE A 319 -14.10 -8.17 11.89
CA PHE A 319 -12.81 -8.86 11.95
C PHE A 319 -12.74 -9.70 13.21
N GLY A 320 -12.37 -10.99 13.09
CA GLY A 320 -12.24 -11.87 14.26
C GLY A 320 -13.52 -12.05 15.08
N GLY A 321 -14.69 -11.70 14.52
CA GLY A 321 -15.98 -11.68 15.22
C GLY A 321 -16.32 -10.35 15.90
N GLU A 322 -15.42 -9.37 15.89
CA GLU A 322 -15.65 -8.02 16.41
C GLU A 322 -16.06 -7.06 15.29
N MET A 323 -16.92 -6.11 15.61
CA MET A 323 -17.38 -5.09 14.69
C MET A 323 -16.34 -3.98 14.56
N LEU A 324 -15.79 -3.82 13.35
CA LEU A 324 -14.75 -2.85 13.05
C LEU A 324 -15.33 -1.57 12.43
N ILE A 325 -16.28 -1.72 11.51
CA ILE A 325 -17.04 -0.61 10.92
C ILE A 325 -18.52 -0.92 11.09
N ASP A 326 -19.25 0.00 11.70
CA ASP A 326 -20.71 0.01 11.73
C ASP A 326 -21.22 1.30 11.10
N ASP A 327 -21.79 1.18 9.91
CA ASP A 327 -22.47 2.28 9.22
C ASP A 327 -23.97 1.97 9.02
N ALA A 328 -24.55 1.12 9.88
CA ALA A 328 -25.97 0.80 9.81
C ALA A 328 -26.85 2.03 10.05
N GLY A 329 -27.87 2.21 9.20
CA GLY A 329 -28.83 3.31 9.33
C GLY A 329 -28.44 4.58 8.58
N THR A 330 -27.31 4.58 7.87
CA THR A 330 -26.82 5.75 7.11
C THR A 330 -27.75 6.07 5.93
N LYS A 331 -27.96 7.38 5.71
CA LYS A 331 -28.86 7.91 4.67
C LYS A 331 -28.13 8.53 3.48
N ASP A 332 -26.82 8.73 3.59
CA ASP A 332 -25.98 9.39 2.59
C ASP A 332 -24.68 8.60 2.38
N ARG A 333 -24.14 8.63 1.15
CA ARG A 333 -22.84 8.04 0.86
C ARG A 333 -21.75 8.65 1.74
N LYS A 334 -21.04 7.82 2.49
CA LYS A 334 -19.91 8.27 3.31
C LYS A 334 -18.76 7.28 3.24
N VAL A 335 -17.56 7.83 3.38
CA VAL A 335 -16.35 7.01 3.56
C VAL A 335 -16.20 6.72 5.06
N ARG A 336 -15.99 5.46 5.41
CA ARG A 336 -15.69 4.99 6.75
C ARG A 336 -14.34 4.32 6.74
N SER A 337 -13.52 4.60 7.74
CA SER A 337 -12.25 3.92 7.91
C SER A 337 -12.08 3.51 9.36
N ALA A 338 -11.40 2.39 9.58
CA ALA A 338 -11.05 1.89 10.90
C ALA A 338 -9.71 1.16 10.82
N ILE A 339 -8.99 1.11 11.95
CA ILE A 339 -7.71 0.44 12.04
C ILE A 339 -7.79 -0.79 12.93
N VAL A 340 -7.04 -1.83 12.58
CA VAL A 340 -6.91 -3.05 13.36
C VAL A 340 -5.47 -3.57 13.32
N PRO A 341 -4.83 -3.80 14.46
CA PRO A 341 -3.55 -4.49 14.54
C PRO A 341 -3.68 -5.98 14.17
N LEU A 342 -2.92 -6.45 13.17
CA LEU A 342 -2.94 -7.85 12.72
C LEU A 342 -1.53 -8.43 12.69
N LYS A 343 -1.40 -9.70 13.10
CA LYS A 343 -0.26 -10.55 12.74
C LYS A 343 -0.39 -11.03 11.28
N ALA A 344 0.74 -11.34 10.64
CA ALA A 344 0.74 -11.95 9.31
C ALA A 344 -0.06 -13.27 9.31
N GLY A 345 -0.88 -13.50 8.30
CA GLY A 345 -1.68 -14.71 8.17
C GLY A 345 -3.15 -14.46 7.84
N LEU A 346 -4.01 -15.45 8.11
CA LEU A 346 -5.42 -15.41 7.76
C LEU A 346 -6.26 -14.89 8.92
N HIS A 347 -7.15 -13.93 8.65
CA HIS A 347 -8.04 -13.31 9.64
C HIS A 347 -9.47 -13.39 9.18
N LYS A 348 -10.36 -13.93 10.01
CA LYS A 348 -11.78 -14.04 9.67
C LYS A 348 -12.35 -12.65 9.42
N ILE A 349 -13.01 -12.48 8.28
CA ILE A 349 -13.62 -11.22 7.86
C ILE A 349 -15.06 -11.47 7.37
N SER A 350 -15.95 -10.54 7.71
CA SER A 350 -17.30 -10.49 7.15
C SER A 350 -17.59 -9.07 6.67
N LEU A 351 -18.08 -8.96 5.43
CA LEU A 351 -18.45 -7.70 4.81
C LEU A 351 -19.94 -7.75 4.48
N ARG A 352 -20.73 -6.84 5.03
CA ARG A 352 -22.16 -6.78 4.72
C ARG A 352 -22.52 -5.41 4.16
N TYR A 353 -23.28 -5.40 3.07
CA TYR A 353 -23.79 -4.19 2.44
C TYR A 353 -25.30 -4.32 2.24
N ASN A 354 -26.08 -3.39 2.79
CA ASN A 354 -27.54 -3.33 2.61
C ASN A 354 -27.89 -2.12 1.74
N HIS A 355 -28.15 -2.36 0.45
CA HIS A 355 -28.54 -1.35 -0.51
C HIS A 355 -30.05 -1.07 -0.44
N ARG A 356 -30.44 0.20 -0.41
CA ARG A 356 -31.86 0.62 -0.31
C ARG A 356 -32.44 1.18 -1.61
N GLY A 357 -31.70 1.10 -2.72
CA GLY A 357 -32.11 1.54 -4.05
C GLY A 357 -31.26 2.70 -4.60
N GLY A 358 -31.40 2.97 -5.89
CA GLY A 358 -30.63 3.98 -6.62
C GLY A 358 -29.27 3.47 -7.07
N GLU A 359 -28.27 4.35 -7.18
CA GLU A 359 -26.93 3.91 -7.57
C GLU A 359 -26.25 3.13 -6.44
N SER A 360 -25.77 1.92 -6.74
CA SER A 360 -25.03 1.08 -5.79
C SER A 360 -23.53 1.33 -5.92
N THR A 361 -22.93 1.87 -4.86
CA THR A 361 -21.47 1.92 -4.71
C THR A 361 -21.10 1.13 -3.47
N PHE A 362 -20.15 0.23 -3.63
CA PHE A 362 -19.52 -0.50 -2.54
C PHE A 362 -18.06 -0.73 -2.91
N ARG A 363 -17.16 -0.03 -2.24
CA ARG A 363 -15.71 -0.14 -2.44
C ARG A 363 -15.06 -0.43 -1.11
N PHE A 364 -14.56 -1.65 -0.96
CA PHE A 364 -13.74 -2.04 0.16
C PHE A 364 -12.26 -1.87 -0.19
N ARG A 365 -11.52 -1.10 0.60
CA ARG A 365 -10.09 -0.83 0.41
C ARG A 365 -9.34 -1.17 1.70
N TRP A 366 -8.07 -1.51 1.58
CA TRP A 366 -7.23 -1.81 2.72
C TRP A 366 -5.78 -1.44 2.45
N GLY A 367 -4.99 -1.31 3.52
CA GLY A 367 -3.55 -1.15 3.46
C GLY A 367 -2.95 -1.10 4.86
N ILE A 368 -1.63 -1.17 4.98
CA ILE A 368 -0.96 -0.86 6.26
C ILE A 368 -1.05 0.66 6.45
N LYS A 369 -1.39 1.10 7.67
CA LYS A 369 -1.58 2.52 7.98
C LYS A 369 -0.35 3.34 7.58
N GLY A 370 -0.57 4.38 6.79
CA GLY A 370 0.50 5.25 6.25
C GLY A 370 1.16 4.76 4.95
N ARG A 371 0.69 3.66 4.36
CA ARG A 371 1.19 3.13 3.07
C ARG A 371 0.18 3.23 1.92
N GLY A 372 -0.88 3.99 2.12
CA GLY A 372 -2.00 4.10 1.18
C GLY A 372 -2.90 2.87 1.13
N LEU A 373 -4.07 3.03 0.48
CA LEU A 373 -5.11 2.00 0.42
C LEU A 373 -5.31 1.49 -1.00
N THR A 374 -5.29 0.17 -1.16
CA THR A 374 -5.59 -0.52 -2.41
C THR A 374 -7.03 -1.03 -2.40
N GLN A 375 -7.69 -0.97 -3.56
CA GLN A 375 -9.00 -1.57 -3.74
C GLN A 375 -8.89 -3.09 -3.61
N ALA A 376 -9.72 -3.70 -2.75
CA ALA A 376 -9.82 -5.15 -2.68
C ALA A 376 -10.57 -5.66 -3.91
N TRP A 377 -9.94 -6.59 -4.63
CA TRP A 377 -10.53 -7.19 -5.83
C TRP A 377 -10.96 -8.64 -5.59
N GLY A 378 -10.39 -9.32 -4.59
CA GLY A 378 -10.74 -10.69 -4.25
C GLY A 378 -9.54 -11.60 -3.99
N GLY A 379 -8.37 -11.30 -4.57
CA GLY A 379 -7.15 -12.10 -4.42
C GLY A 379 -6.57 -12.10 -3.00
N GLU A 380 -7.06 -11.19 -2.16
CA GLU A 380 -6.68 -11.02 -0.77
C GLU A 380 -7.49 -11.93 0.18
N PHE A 381 -8.50 -12.64 -0.34
CA PHE A 381 -9.40 -13.46 0.44
C PHE A 381 -9.32 -14.95 0.13
N VAL A 382 -9.59 -15.76 1.14
CA VAL A 382 -9.86 -17.20 1.03
C VAL A 382 -11.08 -17.58 1.86
N HIS A 383 -11.71 -18.72 1.59
CA HIS A 383 -12.81 -19.27 2.41
C HIS A 383 -12.68 -20.78 2.59
#